data_AF-A0A348ZWN2-F1
#
_entry.id   AF-A0A348ZWN2-F1
#
_cell.length_a   1.000
_cell.length_b   1.000
_cell.length_c   1.000
_cell.angle_alpha   90.00
_cell.angle_beta   90.00
_cell.angle_gamma   90.00
#
_symmetry.space_group_name_H-M   'P 1'
#
loop_
_entity.id
_entity.type
_entity.pdbx_description
1 polymer ?
#
loop_
_entity_poly.entity_id
_entity_poly.type
_entity_poly.pdbx_seq_one_letter_code
_entity_poly.pdbx_strand_id
1 'polypeptide(L)'
;MASCIGQVYYQWIAQASYGNSFIKNYIVKIASYLLVFVAGPVLVIMLFSPTLFSFIFWHEWRVAGDYARILILPLAIKFVVSPLTATMPASGRIKLGSAWKLAYFCGALVVLWVASHFSVTAFLCAYAAYEVLAHSVFFNPRYEGVTFSKCIYGRLCG
;
A
#
# COMPACT_ATOMS: atom_id res chain seq x y z
N MET A 1 5.68 21.67 24.60
CA MET A 1 6.73 20.62 24.53
C MET A 1 6.70 19.77 23.25
N ALA A 2 5.72 19.91 22.34
CA ALA A 2 5.70 19.18 21.06
C ALA A 2 6.53 19.83 19.92
N SER A 3 6.95 21.09 20.10
CA SER A 3 7.65 21.85 19.05
C SER A 3 9.15 21.54 18.95
N CYS A 4 9.80 21.13 20.06
CA CYS A 4 11.25 20.86 20.08
C CYS A 4 11.61 19.51 19.43
N ILE A 5 10.72 18.52 19.50
CA ILE A 5 10.92 17.20 18.85
C ILE A 5 10.90 17.34 17.33
N GLY A 6 10.06 18.24 16.81
CA GLY A 6 10.04 18.58 15.38
C GLY A 6 11.39 19.12 14.90
N GLN A 7 12.02 20.04 15.63
CA GLN A 7 13.29 20.65 15.23
C GLN A 7 14.47 19.67 15.17
N VAL A 8 14.55 18.72 16.11
CA VAL A 8 15.63 17.71 16.10
C VAL A 8 15.41 16.68 14.97
N TYR A 9 14.15 16.34 14.66
CA TYR A 9 13.80 15.46 13.54
C TYR A 9 14.13 16.10 12.18
N TYR A 10 13.90 17.42 12.02
CA TYR A 10 14.29 18.16 10.83
C TYR A 10 15.82 18.19 10.61
N GLN A 11 16.60 18.29 11.69
CA GLN A 11 18.07 18.25 11.58
C GLN A 11 18.60 16.86 11.18
N TRP A 12 17.95 15.78 11.63
CA TRP A 12 18.30 14.41 11.22
C TRP A 12 17.98 14.14 9.74
N ILE A 13 16.86 14.68 9.24
CA ILE A 13 16.48 14.61 7.81
C ILE A 13 17.43 15.42 6.92
N ALA A 14 17.93 16.57 7.41
CA ALA A 14 18.87 17.40 6.68
C ALA A 14 20.25 16.72 6.49
N GLN A 15 20.73 15.99 7.49
CA GLN A 15 22.02 15.29 7.42
C GLN A 15 21.98 13.99 6.61
N ALA A 16 20.83 13.34 6.48
CA ALA A 16 20.67 12.12 5.68
C ALA A 16 20.58 12.36 4.15
N SER A 17 20.56 13.61 3.68
CA SER A 17 20.41 13.99 2.27
C SER A 17 21.75 14.16 1.53
N TYR A 18 22.70 13.24 1.70
CA TYR A 18 23.98 13.22 0.97
C TYR A 18 24.20 11.97 0.08
N GLY A 19 23.15 11.18 -0.21
CA GLY A 19 23.28 9.92 -0.97
C GLY A 19 22.14 9.64 -1.96
N ASN A 20 22.11 10.39 -3.06
CA ASN A 20 21.02 10.43 -4.06
C ASN A 20 20.71 9.07 -4.77
N SER A 21 21.65 8.11 -4.74
CA SER A 21 21.50 6.79 -5.38
C SER A 21 21.28 5.65 -4.37
N PHE A 22 21.61 5.85 -3.09
CA PHE A 22 21.49 4.83 -2.05
C PHE A 22 20.06 4.66 -1.55
N ILE A 23 19.31 5.75 -1.41
CA ILE A 23 17.95 5.72 -0.84
C ILE A 23 16.97 4.95 -1.74
N LYS A 24 17.07 5.12 -3.08
CA LYS A 24 16.22 4.37 -4.01
C LYS A 24 16.49 2.87 -3.92
N ASN A 25 17.76 2.49 -3.95
CA ASN A 25 18.16 1.08 -3.80
C ASN A 25 17.77 0.54 -2.43
N TYR A 26 17.86 1.34 -1.36
CA TYR A 26 17.49 0.93 -0.01
C TYR A 26 15.97 0.71 0.13
N ILE A 27 15.14 1.60 -0.44
CA ILE A 27 13.68 1.46 -0.45
C ILE A 27 13.26 0.22 -1.27
N VAL A 28 13.81 0.04 -2.47
CA VAL A 28 13.51 -1.14 -3.31
C VAL A 28 13.97 -2.42 -2.63
N LYS A 29 15.13 -2.39 -1.96
CA LYS A 29 15.65 -3.53 -1.20
C LYS A 29 14.74 -3.86 -0.02
N ILE A 30 14.31 -2.87 0.77
CA ILE A 30 13.32 -3.07 1.84
C ILE A 30 12.00 -3.62 1.30
N ALA A 31 11.48 -3.06 0.19
CA ALA A 31 10.26 -3.55 -0.44
C ALA A 31 10.41 -5.02 -0.90
N SER A 32 11.55 -5.40 -1.45
CA SER A 32 11.84 -6.78 -1.85
C SER A 32 11.95 -7.74 -0.66
N TYR A 33 12.58 -7.30 0.44
CA TYR A 33 12.64 -8.07 1.69
C TYR A 33 11.24 -8.26 2.28
N LEU A 34 10.39 -7.21 2.26
CA LEU A 34 9.00 -7.30 2.68
C LEU A 34 8.20 -8.27 1.82
N LEU A 35 8.43 -8.28 0.50
CA LEU A 35 7.75 -9.19 -0.42
C LEU A 35 8.08 -10.65 -0.10
N VAL A 36 9.36 -10.97 0.13
CA VAL A 36 9.79 -12.32 0.55
C VAL A 36 9.20 -12.69 1.90
N PHE A 37 9.16 -11.74 2.85
CA PHE A 37 8.58 -11.97 4.17
C PHE A 37 7.06 -12.22 4.11
N VAL A 38 6.36 -11.54 3.21
CA VAL A 38 4.90 -11.69 3.00
C VAL A 38 4.57 -12.95 2.18
N ALA A 39 5.44 -13.38 1.27
CA ALA A 39 5.20 -14.56 0.44
C ALA A 39 4.95 -15.84 1.25
N GLY A 40 5.68 -16.02 2.37
CA GLY A 40 5.48 -17.14 3.29
C GLY A 40 4.05 -17.25 3.83
N PRO A 41 3.57 -16.28 4.63
CA PRO A 41 2.21 -16.30 5.18
C PRO A 41 1.13 -16.28 4.10
N VAL A 42 1.36 -15.63 2.95
CA VAL A 42 0.42 -15.67 1.81
C VAL A 42 0.25 -17.09 1.29
N LEU A 43 1.34 -17.84 1.10
CA LEU A 43 1.28 -19.23 0.64
C LEU A 43 0.58 -20.14 1.65
N VAL A 44 0.88 -19.98 2.94
CA VAL A 44 0.23 -20.74 4.02
C VAL A 44 -1.27 -20.50 4.02
N ILE A 45 -1.70 -19.24 3.96
CA ILE A 45 -3.13 -18.91 3.91
C ILE A 45 -3.75 -19.39 2.59
N MET A 46 -3.09 -19.24 1.46
CA MET A 46 -3.65 -19.63 0.16
C MET A 46 -3.92 -21.15 0.05
N LEU A 47 -3.09 -21.98 0.69
CA LEU A 47 -3.20 -23.44 0.67
C LEU A 47 -4.03 -24.00 1.83
N PHE A 48 -3.89 -23.42 3.03
CA PHE A 48 -4.47 -23.99 4.25
C PHE A 48 -5.61 -23.16 4.84
N SER A 49 -5.99 -22.00 4.28
CA SER A 49 -7.04 -21.12 4.82
C SER A 49 -8.34 -21.86 5.21
N PRO A 50 -9.05 -22.55 4.29
CA PRO A 50 -10.33 -23.18 4.64
C PRO A 50 -10.19 -24.24 5.73
N THR A 51 -9.07 -24.97 5.75
CA THR A 51 -8.78 -26.00 6.76
C THR A 51 -8.42 -25.40 8.12
N LEU A 52 -7.60 -24.33 8.14
CA LEU A 52 -7.21 -23.59 9.35
C LEU A 52 -8.42 -22.97 10.04
N PHE A 53 -9.28 -22.29 9.26
CA PHE A 53 -10.47 -21.65 9.80
C PHE A 53 -11.49 -22.67 10.30
N SER A 54 -11.71 -23.76 9.56
CA SER A 54 -12.60 -24.84 9.99
C SER A 54 -12.09 -25.59 11.24
N PHE A 55 -10.78 -25.65 11.46
CA PHE A 55 -10.18 -26.34 12.61
C PHE A 55 -10.20 -25.46 13.88
N ILE A 56 -9.91 -24.16 13.74
CA ILE A 56 -9.83 -23.23 14.88
C ILE A 56 -11.23 -22.77 15.33
N PHE A 57 -12.13 -22.49 14.38
CA PHE A 57 -13.44 -21.89 14.64
C PHE A 57 -14.62 -22.83 14.41
N TRP A 58 -14.37 -24.12 14.10
CA TRP A 58 -15.35 -25.15 13.74
C TRP A 58 -15.87 -25.08 12.29
N HIS A 59 -16.60 -26.12 11.86
CA HIS A 59 -16.97 -26.38 10.46
C HIS A 59 -17.76 -25.24 9.77
N GLU A 60 -18.55 -24.49 10.53
CA GLU A 60 -19.32 -23.32 10.04
C GLU A 60 -18.42 -22.20 9.46
N TRP A 61 -17.14 -22.14 9.86
CA TRP A 61 -16.23 -21.08 9.46
C TRP A 61 -15.41 -21.39 8.21
N ARG A 62 -15.68 -22.53 7.54
CA ARG A 62 -15.05 -22.87 6.26
C ARG A 62 -15.27 -21.77 5.21
N VAL A 63 -16.48 -21.18 5.20
CA VAL A 63 -16.83 -20.06 4.31
C VAL A 63 -15.97 -18.83 4.57
N ALA A 64 -15.61 -18.55 5.83
CA ALA A 64 -14.71 -17.45 6.17
C ALA A 64 -13.28 -17.71 5.67
N GLY A 65 -12.85 -18.97 5.63
CA GLY A 65 -11.59 -19.36 5.02
C GLY A 65 -11.57 -19.14 3.49
N ASP A 66 -12.68 -19.40 2.80
CA ASP A 66 -12.79 -19.09 1.38
C ASP A 66 -12.68 -17.57 1.12
N TYR A 67 -13.26 -16.74 1.98
CA TYR A 67 -13.11 -15.28 1.92
C TYR A 67 -11.68 -14.81 2.19
N ALA A 68 -11.01 -15.38 3.20
CA ALA A 68 -9.62 -15.07 3.51
C ALA A 68 -8.69 -15.39 2.33
N ARG A 69 -8.99 -16.43 1.55
CA ARG A 69 -8.24 -16.80 0.34
C ARG A 69 -8.34 -15.75 -0.77
N ILE A 70 -9.47 -15.07 -0.90
CA ILE A 70 -9.65 -13.98 -1.86
C ILE A 70 -8.94 -12.71 -1.37
N LEU A 71 -9.06 -12.41 -0.07
CA LEU A 71 -8.52 -11.20 0.54
C LEU A 71 -7.00 -11.21 0.73
N ILE A 72 -6.36 -12.37 0.82
CA ILE A 72 -4.91 -12.45 1.04
C ILE A 72 -4.11 -11.82 -0.12
N LEU A 73 -4.64 -11.87 -1.35
CA LEU A 73 -4.02 -11.31 -2.54
C LEU A 73 -3.93 -9.76 -2.52
N PRO A 74 -5.05 -9.02 -2.38
CA PRO A 74 -4.98 -7.57 -2.24
C PRO A 74 -4.26 -7.15 -0.95
N LEU A 75 -4.36 -7.92 0.13
CA LEU A 75 -3.65 -7.63 1.38
C LEU A 75 -2.13 -7.67 1.20
N ALA A 76 -1.61 -8.67 0.48
CA ALA A 76 -0.20 -8.77 0.15
C ALA A 76 0.31 -7.55 -0.63
N ILE A 77 -0.47 -7.10 -1.62
CA ILE A 77 -0.16 -5.91 -2.44
C ILE A 77 -0.14 -4.65 -1.56
N LYS A 78 -1.16 -4.45 -0.72
CA LYS A 78 -1.22 -3.31 0.20
C LYS A 78 -0.02 -3.26 1.14
N PHE A 79 0.47 -4.41 1.58
CA PHE A 79 1.63 -4.48 2.46
C PHE A 79 2.91 -3.94 1.78
N VAL A 80 3.09 -4.21 0.48
CA VAL A 80 4.20 -3.68 -0.32
C VAL A 80 4.02 -2.19 -0.63
N VAL A 81 2.78 -1.73 -0.85
CA VAL A 81 2.49 -0.32 -1.13
C VAL A 81 2.67 0.58 0.10
N SER A 82 2.45 0.07 1.31
CA SER A 82 2.53 0.84 2.56
C SER A 82 3.85 1.64 2.71
N PRO A 83 5.05 1.02 2.61
CA PRO A 83 6.32 1.75 2.67
C PRO A 83 6.51 2.71 1.50
N LEU A 84 5.99 2.39 0.30
CA LEU A 84 6.07 3.28 -0.86
C LEU A 84 5.30 4.58 -0.61
N THR A 85 4.10 4.48 -0.04
CA THR A 85 3.26 5.65 0.27
C THR A 85 3.85 6.51 1.38
N ALA A 86 4.56 5.91 2.35
CA ALA A 86 5.23 6.64 3.42
C ALA A 86 6.38 7.55 2.92
N THR A 87 6.92 7.29 1.72
CA THR A 87 7.99 8.11 1.10
C THR A 87 7.46 9.33 0.33
N MET A 88 6.16 9.38 0.01
CA MET A 88 5.57 10.49 -0.73
C MET A 88 5.59 11.85 -0.01
N PRO A 89 5.27 11.95 1.29
CA PRO A 89 5.31 13.22 2.03
C PRO A 89 6.70 13.87 2.02
N ALA A 90 7.77 13.07 1.95
CA ALA A 90 9.15 13.54 1.87
C ALA A 90 9.48 14.24 0.54
N SER A 91 8.64 14.09 -0.49
CA SER A 91 8.84 14.69 -1.83
C SER A 91 8.14 16.05 -2.01
N GLY A 92 7.51 16.61 -0.97
CA GLY A 92 6.96 17.98 -0.98
C GLY A 92 5.67 18.19 -1.79
N ARG A 93 5.07 17.13 -2.36
CA ARG A 93 3.84 17.21 -3.20
C ARG A 93 2.61 16.62 -2.51
N ILE A 94 2.45 16.96 -1.23
CA ILE A 94 1.35 16.49 -0.37
C ILE A 94 -0.01 16.75 -1.03
N LYS A 95 -0.20 17.90 -1.70
CA LYS A 95 -1.47 18.25 -2.36
C LYS A 95 -1.91 17.25 -3.43
N LEU A 96 -0.98 16.70 -4.23
CA LEU A 96 -1.29 15.72 -5.27
C LEU A 96 -1.61 14.35 -4.67
N GLY A 97 -0.85 13.94 -3.64
CA GLY A 97 -1.12 12.71 -2.90
C GLY A 97 -2.46 12.77 -2.15
N SER A 98 -2.81 13.91 -1.58
CA SER A 98 -4.11 14.15 -0.93
C SER A 98 -5.27 14.07 -1.93
N ALA A 99 -5.14 14.67 -3.12
CA ALA A 99 -6.14 14.56 -4.17
C ALA A 99 -6.32 13.11 -4.63
N TRP A 100 -5.21 12.35 -4.76
CA TRP A 100 -5.25 10.93 -5.08
C TRP A 100 -5.96 10.10 -4.00
N LYS A 101 -5.64 10.34 -2.72
CA LYS A 101 -6.32 9.67 -1.59
C LYS A 101 -7.81 10.00 -1.51
N LEU A 102 -8.21 11.23 -1.88
CA LEU A 102 -9.61 11.60 -1.94
C LEU A 102 -10.33 10.89 -3.09
N ALA A 103 -9.73 10.84 -4.28
CA ALA A 103 -10.27 10.08 -5.41
C ALA A 103 -10.37 8.58 -5.10
N TYR A 104 -9.38 8.02 -4.41
CA TYR A 104 -9.40 6.66 -3.90
C TYR A 104 -10.57 6.43 -2.93
N PHE A 105 -10.77 7.35 -1.99
CA PHE A 105 -11.87 7.24 -1.04
C PHE A 105 -13.24 7.28 -1.75
N CYS A 106 -13.44 8.21 -2.68
CA CYS A 106 -14.68 8.28 -3.44
C CYS A 106 -14.91 7.05 -4.33
N GLY A 107 -13.87 6.55 -5.01
CA GLY A 107 -13.96 5.33 -5.82
C GLY A 107 -14.31 4.10 -4.96
N ALA A 108 -13.73 3.98 -3.77
CA ALA A 108 -14.06 2.92 -2.83
C ALA A 108 -15.54 2.98 -2.41
N LEU A 109 -16.09 4.16 -2.15
CA LEU A 109 -17.52 4.32 -1.82
C LEU A 109 -18.43 3.84 -2.96
N VAL A 110 -18.11 4.18 -4.20
CA VAL A 110 -18.89 3.74 -5.37
C VAL A 110 -18.84 2.22 -5.53
N VAL A 111 -17.65 1.62 -5.42
CA VAL A 111 -17.49 0.17 -5.50
C VAL A 111 -18.23 -0.52 -4.37
N LEU A 112 -18.11 -0.04 -3.13
CA LEU A 112 -18.83 -0.59 -1.98
C LEU A 112 -20.35 -0.52 -2.17
N TRP A 113 -20.84 0.61 -2.67
CA TRP A 113 -22.27 0.81 -2.91
C TRP A 113 -22.81 -0.17 -3.95
N VAL A 114 -22.15 -0.27 -5.12
CA VAL A 114 -22.55 -1.20 -6.19
C VAL A 114 -22.41 -2.66 -5.75
N ALA A 115 -21.32 -2.99 -5.06
CA ALA A 115 -21.03 -4.35 -4.64
C ALA A 115 -21.95 -4.85 -3.51
N SER A 116 -22.57 -3.96 -2.73
CA SER A 116 -23.53 -4.33 -1.67
C SER A 116 -24.79 -5.01 -2.19
N HIS A 117 -25.13 -4.82 -3.47
CA HIS A 117 -26.31 -5.42 -4.09
C HIS A 117 -26.09 -6.87 -4.56
N PHE A 118 -24.87 -7.40 -4.47
CA PHE A 118 -24.50 -8.74 -4.93
C PHE A 118 -24.12 -9.67 -3.77
N SER A 119 -23.94 -10.97 -4.06
CA SER A 119 -23.44 -11.96 -3.10
C SER A 119 -22.09 -11.55 -2.47
N VAL A 120 -21.84 -11.94 -1.22
CA VAL A 120 -20.63 -11.60 -0.45
C VAL A 120 -19.33 -11.93 -1.20
N THR A 121 -19.28 -13.04 -1.95
CA THR A 121 -18.13 -13.41 -2.78
C THR A 121 -17.85 -12.41 -3.89
N ALA A 122 -18.89 -11.97 -4.61
CA ALA A 122 -18.79 -10.95 -5.66
C ALA A 122 -18.36 -9.60 -5.07
N PHE A 123 -18.84 -9.27 -3.87
CA PHE A 123 -18.39 -8.07 -3.14
C PHE A 123 -16.89 -8.10 -2.85
N LEU A 124 -16.39 -9.22 -2.32
CA LEU A 124 -14.97 -9.39 -2.00
C LEU A 124 -14.10 -9.35 -3.26
N CYS A 125 -14.53 -9.98 -4.35
CA CYS A 125 -13.82 -9.93 -5.63
C CYS A 125 -13.78 -8.51 -6.22
N ALA A 126 -14.90 -7.77 -6.19
CA ALA A 126 -14.95 -6.39 -6.67
C ALA A 126 -14.06 -5.46 -5.84
N TYR A 127 -14.07 -5.61 -4.51
CA TYR A 127 -13.18 -4.88 -3.61
C TYR A 127 -11.70 -5.21 -3.87
N ALA A 128 -11.36 -6.49 -4.01
CA ALA A 128 -10.01 -6.93 -4.34
C ALA A 128 -9.53 -6.35 -5.68
N ALA A 129 -10.38 -6.41 -6.72
CA ALA A 129 -10.07 -5.84 -8.03
C ALA A 129 -9.86 -4.32 -7.96
N TYR A 130 -10.71 -3.61 -7.21
CA TYR A 130 -10.57 -2.17 -7.00
C TYR A 130 -9.25 -1.81 -6.32
N GLU A 131 -8.88 -2.53 -5.26
CA GLU A 131 -7.60 -2.36 -4.57
C GLU A 131 -6.43 -2.55 -5.55
N VAL A 132 -6.43 -3.61 -6.36
CA VAL A 132 -5.38 -3.86 -7.36
C VAL A 132 -5.31 -2.73 -8.39
N LEU A 133 -6.46 -2.34 -8.96
CA LEU A 133 -6.53 -1.30 -9.99
C LEU A 133 -6.04 0.05 -9.44
N ALA A 134 -6.55 0.48 -8.30
CA ALA A 134 -6.20 1.77 -7.72
C ALA A 134 -4.70 1.86 -7.35
N HIS A 135 -4.11 0.77 -6.87
CA HIS A 135 -2.68 0.69 -6.59
C HIS A 135 -1.82 0.59 -7.85
N SER A 136 -2.30 -0.10 -8.89
CA SER A 136 -1.60 -0.17 -10.18
C SER A 136 -1.50 1.18 -10.87
N VAL A 137 -2.55 2.02 -10.76
CA VAL A 137 -2.51 3.38 -11.30
C VAL A 137 -1.51 4.23 -10.52
N PHE A 138 -1.42 4.08 -9.20
CA PHE A 138 -0.39 4.76 -8.40
C PHE A 138 1.04 4.37 -8.80
N PHE A 139 1.27 3.09 -9.12
CA PHE A 139 2.58 2.55 -9.52
C PHE A 139 2.95 2.86 -10.99
N ASN A 140 2.06 3.46 -11.78
CA ASN A 140 2.36 3.74 -13.17
C ASN A 140 3.53 4.75 -13.29
N PRO A 141 4.57 4.45 -14.11
CA PRO A 141 5.80 5.25 -14.22
C PRO A 141 5.55 6.73 -14.61
N ARG A 142 4.37 7.07 -15.13
CA ARG A 142 3.97 8.47 -15.38
C ARG A 142 3.91 9.31 -14.09
N TYR A 143 3.52 8.73 -12.95
CA TYR A 143 3.44 9.43 -11.67
C TYR A 143 4.77 9.39 -10.90
N GLU A 144 5.52 8.30 -11.02
CA GLU A 144 6.90 8.21 -10.51
C GLU A 144 7.81 9.22 -11.20
N GLY A 145 7.75 9.35 -12.53
CA GLY A 145 8.56 10.29 -13.30
C GLY A 145 8.27 11.77 -13.00
N VAL A 146 6.98 12.14 -12.85
CA VAL A 146 6.58 13.52 -12.50
C VAL A 146 6.92 13.89 -11.06
N THR A 147 6.87 12.92 -10.13
CA THR A 147 7.22 13.12 -8.71
C THR A 147 8.74 13.17 -8.52
N PHE A 148 9.50 12.29 -9.18
CA PHE A 148 10.97 12.28 -9.11
C PHE A 148 11.61 13.47 -9.83
N SER A 149 11.14 13.85 -11.02
CA SER A 149 11.74 14.93 -11.81
C SER A 149 11.71 16.29 -11.10
N LYS A 150 10.60 16.63 -10.40
CA LYS A 150 10.54 17.87 -9.61
C LYS A 150 11.20 17.78 -8.24
N CYS A 151 11.41 16.58 -7.68
CA CYS A 151 12.22 16.45 -6.46
C CYS A 151 13.69 16.82 -6.75
N ILE A 152 14.17 16.54 -7.97
CA ILE A 152 15.49 16.95 -8.46
C ILE A 152 15.49 18.46 -8.81
N TYR A 153 14.51 18.95 -9.55
CA TYR A 153 14.50 20.35 -10.02
C TYR A 153 14.09 21.38 -8.95
N GLY A 154 13.24 21.00 -7.99
CA GLY A 154 12.76 21.88 -6.93
C GLY A 154 13.75 22.13 -5.79
N ARG A 155 14.89 21.43 -5.77
CA ARG A 155 15.95 21.58 -4.76
C ARG A 155 17.25 22.19 -5.33
N LEU A 156 17.28 22.52 -6.63
CA LEU A 156 18.38 23.22 -7.32
C LEU A 156 18.10 24.71 -7.53
N CYS A 157 16.85 25.17 -7.37
CA CYS A 157 16.45 26.57 -7.52
C CYS A 157 15.84 27.16 -6.23
N GLY A 158 16.09 26.57 -5.06
CA GLY A 158 15.63 27.04 -3.75
C GLY A 158 16.77 27.18 -2.78
#